data_AF-A0A1F0IU59-F1
#
_entry.id   AF-A0A1F0IU59-F1
#
_cell.length_a   1.000
_cell.length_b   1.000
_cell.length_c   1.000
_cell.angle_alpha   90.00
_cell.angle_beta   90.00
_cell.angle_gamma   90.00
#
_symmetry.space_group_name_H-M   'P 1'
#
loop_
_entity.id
_entity.type
_entity.pdbx_description
1 polymer ?
#
loop_
_entity_poly.entity_id
_entity_poly.type
_entity_poly.pdbx_seq_one_letter_code
_entity_poly.pdbx_strand_id
1 'polypeptide(L)' 'MDAQDVCLALGISKRCLQNYRDNGLIPHSNVGGKFFYRETDIREILENGPIKRK' A
#
# COMPACT_ATOMS: atom_id res chain seq x y z
N MET A 1 6.35 -6.73 -2.94
CA MET A 1 5.07 -6.81 -3.66
C MET A 1 4.95 -5.64 -4.61
N ASP A 2 4.45 -5.88 -5.82
CA ASP A 2 4.15 -4.80 -6.78
C ASP A 2 2.76 -4.18 -6.48
N ALA A 3 2.38 -3.13 -7.20
CA ALA A 3 1.07 -2.50 -7.03
C ALA A 3 -0.10 -3.44 -7.31
N GLN A 4 0.05 -4.40 -8.23
CA GLN A 4 -0.98 -5.36 -8.59
C GLN A 4 -1.19 -6.39 -7.48
N ASP A 5 -0.12 -6.94 -6.93
CA ASP A 5 -0.18 -7.82 -5.75
C ASP A 5 -0.90 -7.15 -4.57
N VAL A 6 -0.59 -5.87 -4.32
CA VAL A 6 -1.20 -5.12 -3.21
C VAL A 6 -2.68 -4.82 -3.46
N CYS A 7 -3.05 -4.48 -4.69
CA CYS A 7 -4.47 -4.34 -5.06
C CYS A 7 -5.24 -5.63 -4.81
N LEU A 8 -4.67 -6.78 -5.15
CA LEU A 8 -5.29 -8.09 -4.92
C LEU A 8 -5.39 -8.42 -3.44
N ALA A 9 -4.30 -8.21 -2.68
CA ALA A 9 -4.24 -8.51 -1.25
C ALA A 9 -5.24 -7.67 -0.44
N LEU A 10 -5.38 -6.39 -0.76
CA LEU A 10 -6.30 -5.46 -0.09
C LEU A 10 -7.71 -5.49 -0.68
N GLY A 11 -7.93 -6.15 -1.82
CA GLY A 11 -9.21 -6.12 -2.53
C GLY A 11 -9.58 -4.72 -3.05
N ILE A 12 -8.61 -3.87 -3.36
CA ILE A 12 -8.83 -2.47 -3.76
C ILE A 12 -8.44 -2.22 -5.21
N SER A 13 -9.07 -1.20 -5.81
CA SER A 13 -8.70 -0.72 -7.14
C SER A 13 -7.37 0.04 -7.15
N LYS A 14 -6.74 0.16 -8.32
CA LYS A 14 -5.52 0.98 -8.51
C LYS A 14 -5.72 2.44 -8.08
N ARG A 15 -6.92 2.99 -8.27
CA ARG A 15 -7.28 4.34 -7.83
C ARG A 15 -7.35 4.45 -6.30
N CYS A 16 -7.88 3.45 -5.61
CA CYS A 16 -7.83 3.38 -4.15
C CYS A 16 -6.38 3.29 -3.66
N LEU A 17 -5.55 2.46 -4.29
CA LEU A 17 -4.12 2.33 -3.94
C LEU A 17 -3.32 3.64 -4.19
N GLN A 18 -3.67 4.41 -5.23
CA GLN A 18 -3.12 5.76 -5.42
C GLN A 18 -3.55 6.67 -4.27
N ASN A 19 -4.85 6.74 -3.97
CA ASN A 19 -5.36 7.57 -2.89
C ASN A 19 -4.73 7.21 -1.53
N TYR A 20 -4.47 5.93 -1.28
CA TYR A 20 -3.80 5.47 -0.06
C TYR A 20 -2.32 5.88 0.00
N ARG A 21 -1.62 5.94 -1.13
CA ARG A 21 -0.26 6.50 -1.19
C ARG A 21 -0.28 8.02 -0.97
N ASP A 22 -1.18 8.72 -1.65
CA ASP A 22 -1.30 10.19 -1.58
C ASP A 22 -1.66 10.64 -0.16
N ASN A 23 -2.52 9.88 0.53
CA ASN A 23 -2.88 10.12 1.93
C ASN A 23 -1.86 9.54 2.93
N GLY A 24 -0.77 8.91 2.49
CA GLY A 24 0.24 8.32 3.36
C GLY A 24 -0.24 7.12 4.19
N LEU A 25 -1.37 6.51 3.80
CA LEU A 25 -2.02 5.39 4.50
C LEU A 25 -1.29 4.06 4.30
N ILE A 26 -0.55 3.94 3.19
CA ILE A 26 0.23 2.74 2.87
C ILE A 26 1.72 3.09 2.72
N PRO A 27 2.59 2.45 3.52
CA PRO A 27 4.02 2.53 3.31
C PRO A 27 4.41 2.00 1.94
N HIS A 28 5.19 2.78 1.22
CA HIS A 28 5.73 2.39 -0.07
C HIS A 28 7.19 2.81 -0.14
N SER A 29 7.98 2.03 -0.86
CA SER A 29 9.37 2.35 -1.19
C SER A 29 9.47 2.61 -2.68
N ASN A 30 10.06 3.73 -3.08
CA ASN A 30 10.37 3.98 -4.48
C ASN A 30 11.81 3.55 -4.75
N VAL A 31 12.00 2.59 -5.65
CA VAL A 31 13.33 2.17 -6.10
C VAL A 31 13.34 2.24 -7.61
N GLY A 32 14.12 3.18 -8.16
CA GLY A 32 14.26 3.36 -9.62
C GLY A 32 12.94 3.66 -10.33
N GLY A 33 12.03 4.43 -9.72
CA GLY A 33 10.75 4.81 -10.33
C GLY A 33 9.64 3.77 -10.20
N LYS A 34 9.92 2.59 -9.63
CA LYS A 34 8.91 1.59 -9.29
C LYS A 34 8.56 1.65 -7.81
N PHE A 35 7.27 1.51 -7.53
CA PHE A 35 6.75 1.43 -6.17
C PHE A 35 6.76 -0.01 -5.69
N PHE A 36 7.40 -0.24 -4.55
CA PHE A 36 7.49 -1.51 -3.87
C PHE A 36 6.80 -1.41 -2.52
N TYR A 37 6.11 -2.48 -2.17
CA TYR A 37 5.43 -2.63 -0.89
C TYR A 37 6.02 -3.81 -0.14
N ARG A 38 6.26 -3.61 1.16
CA ARG A 38 6.68 -4.69 2.04
C ARG A 38 5.45 -5.48 2.46
N GLU A 39 5.59 -6.80 2.42
CA GLU A 39 4.52 -7.72 2.80
C GLU A 39 4.13 -7.56 4.27
N THR A 40 5.10 -7.25 5.15
CA THR A 40 4.88 -6.93 6.57
C THR A 40 3.93 -5.74 6.71
N ASP A 41 4.20 -4.67 5.96
CA ASP A 41 3.41 -3.44 6.03
C ASP A 41 1.98 -3.70 5.52
N ILE A 42 1.83 -4.48 4.45
CA ILE A 42 0.50 -4.86 3.92
C ILE A 42 -0.28 -5.77 4.87
N ARG A 43 0.36 -6.74 5.52
CA ARG A 43 -0.29 -7.56 6.57
C ARG A 43 -0.74 -6.70 7.74
N GLU A 44 0.12 -5.80 8.20
CA GLU A 44 -0.21 -4.90 9.30
C GLU A 44 -1.42 -4.02 8.95
N ILE A 45 -1.54 -3.56 7.70
CA ILE A 45 -2.70 -2.82 7.21
C ILE A 45 -3.96 -3.70 7.12
N LEU A 46 -3.83 -4.97 6.75
CA LEU A 46 -4.95 -5.91 6.72
C LEU A 46 -5.47 -6.22 8.13
N GLU A 47 -4.57 -6.31 9.12
CA GLU A 47 -4.92 -6.64 10.51
C GLU A 47 -5.36 -5.41 11.32
N ASN A 48 -4.62 -4.31 11.23
CA ASN A 48 -4.82 -3.11 12.05
C ASN A 48 -5.47 -1.94 11.31
N GLY A 49 -5.66 -2.06 9.99
CA GLY A 49 -6.18 -1.00 9.14
C GLY A 49 -5.10 -0.05 8.59
N PRO A 50 -5.47 0.88 7.68
CA PRO A 50 -4.52 1.77 7.03
C PRO A 50 -3.83 2.73 8.02
N ILE A 51 -2.53 2.95 7.86
CA ILE A 51 -1.72 3.69 8.82
C ILE A 51 -2.00 5.19 8.68
N LYS A 52 -2.81 5.77 9.58
CA LYS A 52 -2.95 7.22 9.68
C LYS A 52 -1.75 7.80 10.42
N ARG A 53 -0.80 8.40 9.70
CA ARG A 53 0.14 9.31 10.34
C ARG A 53 -0.61 10.59 10.74
N LYS A 54 -0.54 10.92 12.02
CA LYS A 54 -1.13 12.12 12.65
C LYS A 54 -0.24 13.32 12.43
#